data_AF-A0AAE0PY08-F1
#
_entry.id   AF-A0AAE0PY08-F1
#
_cell.length_a   1.000
_cell.length_b   1.000
_cell.length_c   1.000
_cell.angle_alpha   90.00
_cell.angle_beta   90.00
_cell.angle_gamma   90.00
#
_symmetry.space_group_name_H-M   'P 1'
#
loop_
_entity.id
_entity.type
_entity.pdbx_description
1 polymer ?
#
loop_
_entity_poly.entity_id
_entity_poly.type
_entity_poly.pdbx_seq_one_letter_code
_entity_poly.pdbx_strand_id
1 'polypeptide(L)'
;MFWMIGVHATQRSRIVHNITDFLAKSEEHMSRLADNVLDSLTNGEHSRHLKETEARNQEEEESAEKSDTADGVKVVGSEFKTSNSMSVLNSVISLGLGLDILPESFDSQEAKQFQQKLDETTVLLRDLHEAQRERLGAKQPPNMICLLAPTAKELQLAEKVTENLAQLTSQVTPGDVSSLYGIRKAMGISVPHEPAEGIYTHLTTVGAEQLDSVCTGSDDVSAITV
;
A
#
# COMPACT_ATOMS: atom_id res chain seq x y z
N MET A 1 35.77 -16.35 31.89
CA MET A 1 35.38 -16.33 30.46
C MET A 1 34.27 -17.34 30.12
N PHE A 2 34.22 -18.54 30.72
CA PHE A 2 33.18 -19.55 30.42
C PHE A 2 31.73 -19.15 30.79
N TRP A 3 31.51 -18.39 31.87
CA TRP A 3 30.16 -17.98 32.29
C TRP A 3 29.45 -17.04 31.29
N MET A 4 30.21 -16.18 30.60
CA MET A 4 29.66 -15.19 29.66
C MET A 4 29.16 -15.83 28.36
N ILE A 5 29.76 -16.96 27.97
CA ILE A 5 29.36 -17.76 26.81
C ILE A 5 28.05 -18.50 27.10
N GLY A 6 27.88 -19.02 28.33
CA GLY A 6 26.65 -19.69 28.77
C GLY A 6 25.45 -18.76 28.79
N VAL A 7 25.59 -17.55 29.33
CA VAL A 7 24.49 -16.55 29.36
C VAL A 7 24.04 -16.15 27.95
N HIS A 8 24.97 -15.98 27.02
CA HIS A 8 24.65 -15.64 25.63
C HIS A 8 23.99 -16.82 24.88
N ALA A 9 24.39 -18.06 25.16
CA ALA A 9 23.71 -19.25 24.63
C ALA A 9 22.28 -19.39 25.17
N THR A 10 22.05 -19.14 26.47
CA THR A 10 20.72 -19.12 27.07
C THR A 10 19.85 -18.00 26.52
N GLN A 11 20.39 -16.80 26.34
CA GLN A 11 19.64 -15.67 25.79
C GLN A 11 19.23 -15.92 24.33
N ARG A 12 20.13 -16.48 23.51
CA ARG A 12 19.81 -16.89 22.13
C ARG A 12 18.76 -17.98 22.07
N SER A 13 18.85 -18.99 22.94
CA SER A 13 17.85 -20.06 23.02
C SER A 13 16.47 -19.51 23.40
N ARG A 14 16.40 -18.51 24.29
CA ARG A 14 15.13 -17.87 24.69
C ARG A 14 14.49 -17.05 23.58
N ILE A 15 15.31 -16.34 22.78
CA ILE A 15 14.82 -15.58 21.63
C ILE A 15 14.26 -16.52 20.56
N VAL A 16 14.98 -17.61 20.24
CA VAL A 16 14.52 -18.60 19.27
C VAL A 16 13.20 -19.22 19.72
N HIS A 17 13.09 -19.63 21.00
CA HIS A 17 11.85 -20.19 21.54
C HIS A 17 10.67 -19.20 21.50
N ASN A 18 10.89 -17.92 21.82
CA ASN A 18 9.83 -16.91 21.76
C ASN A 18 9.33 -16.66 20.33
N ILE A 19 10.24 -16.65 19.35
CA ILE A 19 9.89 -16.49 17.93
C ILE A 19 9.13 -17.73 17.43
N THR A 20 9.57 -18.94 17.77
CA THR A 20 8.86 -20.17 17.37
C THR A 20 7.47 -20.24 17.98
N ASP A 21 7.32 -19.84 19.24
CA ASP A 21 6.03 -19.83 19.93
C ASP A 21 5.07 -18.78 19.33
N PHE A 22 5.60 -17.62 18.93
CA PHE A 22 4.81 -16.60 18.24
C PHE A 22 4.34 -17.08 16.87
N LEU A 23 5.24 -17.70 16.09
CA LEU A 23 4.92 -18.23 14.77
C LEU A 23 3.85 -19.33 14.87
N ALA A 24 3.98 -20.26 15.82
CA ALA A 24 2.99 -21.32 16.06
C ALA A 24 1.59 -20.74 16.39
N LYS A 25 1.53 -19.72 17.26
CA LYS A 25 0.26 -19.05 17.60
C LYS A 25 -0.33 -18.28 16.42
N SER A 26 0.51 -17.70 15.56
CA SER A 26 0.06 -16.97 14.38
C SER A 26 -0.54 -17.88 13.33
N GLU A 27 0.00 -19.10 13.19
CA GLU A 27 -0.50 -20.14 12.28
C GLU A 27 -1.93 -20.55 12.65
N GLU A 28 -2.19 -20.81 13.93
CA GLU A 28 -3.55 -21.10 14.42
C GLU A 28 -4.50 -19.93 14.21
N HIS A 29 -4.05 -18.70 14.46
CA HIS A 29 -4.88 -17.50 14.29
C HIS A 29 -5.28 -17.27 12.83
N MET A 30 -4.32 -17.40 11.90
CA MET A 30 -4.58 -17.26 10.47
C MET A 30 -5.48 -18.37 9.95
N SER A 31 -5.29 -19.60 10.42
CA SER A 31 -6.14 -20.74 10.07
C SER A 31 -7.58 -20.50 10.52
N ARG A 32 -7.80 -20.10 11.79
CA ARG A 32 -9.13 -19.75 12.28
C ARG A 32 -9.76 -18.58 11.52
N LEU A 33 -8.98 -17.56 11.16
CA LEU A 33 -9.49 -16.45 10.36
C LEU A 33 -9.97 -16.93 8.98
N ALA A 34 -9.19 -17.80 8.32
CA ALA A 34 -9.58 -18.41 7.06
C ALA A 34 -10.86 -19.25 7.21
N ASP A 35 -10.95 -20.09 8.24
CA ASP A 35 -12.14 -20.91 8.52
C ASP A 35 -13.39 -20.05 8.73
N ASN A 36 -13.28 -18.96 9.50
CA ASN A 36 -14.41 -18.04 9.73
C ASN A 36 -14.87 -17.33 8.45
N VAL A 37 -13.93 -16.95 7.57
CA VAL A 37 -14.25 -16.36 6.27
C VAL A 37 -14.95 -17.38 5.39
N LEU A 38 -14.41 -18.60 5.32
CA LEU A 38 -15.00 -19.69 4.54
C LEU A 38 -16.38 -20.08 5.07
N ASP A 39 -16.59 -20.10 6.39
CA ASP A 39 -17.90 -20.33 7.00
C ASP A 39 -18.90 -19.22 6.69
N SER A 40 -18.46 -17.95 6.71
CA SER A 40 -19.32 -16.82 6.36
C SER A 40 -19.78 -16.89 4.89
N LEU A 41 -18.92 -17.39 4.00
CA LEU A 41 -19.22 -17.56 2.58
C LEU A 41 -20.04 -18.83 2.27
N THR A 42 -19.92 -19.86 3.12
CA THR A 42 -20.56 -21.17 2.94
C THR A 42 -21.74 -21.40 3.89
N ASN A 43 -22.19 -20.37 4.61
CA ASN A 43 -23.21 -20.48 5.67
C ASN A 43 -22.89 -21.60 6.69
N GLY A 44 -21.61 -21.79 7.01
CA GLY A 44 -21.12 -22.80 7.94
C GLY A 44 -21.01 -24.22 7.38
N GLU A 45 -21.19 -24.44 6.07
CA GLU A 45 -20.98 -25.76 5.46
C GLU A 45 -19.50 -26.18 5.51
N HIS A 46 -18.56 -25.24 5.41
CA HIS A 46 -17.12 -25.51 5.48
C HIS A 46 -16.73 -26.18 6.82
N SER A 47 -17.05 -25.58 7.96
CA SER A 47 -16.81 -26.17 9.28
C SER A 47 -17.59 -27.47 9.52
N ARG A 48 -18.78 -27.63 8.92
CA ARG A 48 -19.54 -28.89 9.02
C ARG A 48 -18.79 -30.03 8.33
N HIS A 49 -18.33 -29.80 7.11
CA HIS A 49 -17.58 -30.80 6.35
C HIS A 49 -16.24 -31.13 7.03
N LEU A 50 -15.54 -30.12 7.54
CA LEU A 50 -14.27 -30.32 8.24
C LEU A 50 -14.44 -31.19 9.49
N LYS A 51 -15.45 -30.92 10.32
CA LYS A 51 -15.79 -31.74 11.50
C LYS A 51 -16.21 -33.17 11.13
N GLU A 52 -16.94 -33.34 10.03
CA GLU A 52 -17.38 -34.66 9.54
C GLU A 52 -16.17 -35.48 9.05
N THR A 53 -15.22 -34.86 8.35
CA THR A 53 -13.98 -35.53 7.92
C THR A 53 -13.04 -35.85 9.09
N GLU A 54 -12.97 -34.99 10.11
CA GLU A 54 -12.17 -35.24 11.32
C GLU A 54 -12.76 -36.39 12.16
N ALA A 55 -14.09 -36.44 12.30
CA ALA A 55 -14.77 -37.56 12.97
C ALA A 55 -14.55 -38.89 12.23
N ARG A 56 -14.60 -38.88 10.89
CA ARG A 56 -14.33 -40.07 10.08
C ARG A 56 -12.89 -40.56 10.19
N ASN A 57 -11.91 -39.65 10.27
CA ASN A 57 -10.51 -40.03 10.45
C ASN A 57 -10.22 -40.60 11.85
N GLN A 58 -10.96 -40.20 12.89
CA GLN A 58 -10.84 -40.81 14.22
C GLN A 58 -11.49 -42.21 14.30
N GLU A 59 -12.56 -42.46 13.55
CA GLU A 59 -13.19 -43.78 13.45
C GLU A 59 -12.35 -44.78 12.62
N GLU A 60 -11.50 -44.30 11.70
CA GLU A 60 -10.61 -45.14 10.88
C GLU A 60 -9.31 -45.58 11.61
N GLU A 61 -8.93 -44.96 12.74
CA GLU A 61 -7.80 -45.45 13.58
C GLU A 61 -8.19 -46.55 14.59
N GLU A 62 -9.47 -46.74 14.92
CA GLU A 62 -9.92 -47.81 15.84
C GLU A 62 -10.44 -49.07 15.12
N SER A 63 -10.59 -49.05 13.80
CA SER A 63 -11.19 -50.14 13.01
C SER A 63 -10.31 -50.60 11.84
N ALA A 64 -9.02 -50.84 12.09
CA ALA A 64 -8.11 -51.49 11.14
C ALA A 64 -7.98 -53.01 11.37
N GLU A 65 -9.08 -53.70 11.65
CA GLU A 65 -9.14 -55.15 11.42
C GLU A 65 -10.52 -55.56 10.88
N LYS A 66 -10.54 -55.96 9.59
CA LYS A 66 -11.50 -56.86 8.93
C LYS A 66 -12.79 -56.25 8.35
N SER A 67 -12.83 -56.01 7.04
CA SER A 67 -13.31 -57.00 6.04
C SER A 67 -13.49 -56.40 4.64
N ASP A 68 -13.00 -57.11 3.63
CA ASP A 68 -13.36 -56.99 2.21
C ASP A 68 -14.88 -57.04 1.98
N THR A 69 -15.42 -56.16 1.12
CA THR A 69 -16.25 -56.56 -0.04
C THR A 69 -16.58 -55.36 -0.94
N ALA A 70 -16.61 -55.65 -2.25
CA ALA A 70 -16.79 -54.72 -3.34
C ALA A 70 -18.18 -54.06 -3.42
N ASP A 71 -18.23 -52.76 -3.72
CA ASP A 71 -19.04 -52.22 -4.83
C ASP A 71 -18.61 -50.77 -5.16
N GLY A 72 -18.76 -50.38 -6.42
CA GLY A 72 -18.12 -49.23 -7.01
C GLY A 72 -18.74 -47.87 -6.66
N VAL A 73 -17.91 -46.97 -6.15
CA VAL A 73 -17.99 -45.53 -6.47
C VAL A 73 -16.56 -45.07 -6.67
N LYS A 74 -16.23 -44.72 -7.91
CA LYS A 74 -14.93 -44.13 -8.27
C LYS A 74 -14.91 -42.69 -7.74
N VAL A 75 -14.74 -42.53 -6.44
CA VAL A 75 -14.32 -41.25 -5.84
C VAL A 75 -12.92 -41.03 -6.39
N VAL A 76 -12.84 -40.13 -7.37
CA VAL A 76 -11.57 -39.60 -7.84
C VAL A 76 -10.92 -38.97 -6.62
N GLY A 77 -9.97 -39.69 -6.02
CA GLY A 77 -9.02 -39.14 -5.09
C GLY A 77 -8.36 -37.98 -5.80
N SER A 78 -8.76 -36.76 -5.42
CA SER A 78 -8.08 -35.56 -5.86
C SER A 78 -6.73 -35.59 -5.13
N GLU A 79 -5.76 -36.23 -5.79
CA GLU A 79 -4.35 -36.08 -5.50
C GLU A 79 -4.07 -34.58 -5.41
N PHE A 80 -3.90 -34.04 -4.21
CA PHE A 80 -3.33 -32.71 -4.02
C PHE A 80 -1.85 -32.79 -4.40
N LYS A 81 -1.59 -32.95 -5.69
CA LYS A 81 -0.38 -32.41 -6.30
C LYS A 81 -0.39 -30.95 -5.90
N THR A 82 0.68 -30.51 -5.27
CA THR A 82 1.00 -29.12 -4.95
C THR A 82 1.00 -28.30 -6.25
N SER A 83 -0.20 -28.07 -6.78
CA SER A 83 -0.46 -27.28 -7.96
C SER A 83 -0.24 -25.86 -7.50
N ASN A 84 0.73 -25.20 -8.12
CA ASN A 84 1.16 -23.84 -7.83
C ASN A 84 -0.01 -22.99 -7.32
N SER A 85 0.17 -22.39 -6.14
CA SER A 85 -0.81 -21.53 -5.46
C SER A 85 -1.55 -20.57 -6.41
N MET A 86 -0.88 -20.09 -7.47
CA MET A 86 -1.49 -19.25 -8.49
C MET A 86 -2.63 -19.88 -9.31
N SER A 87 -2.61 -21.21 -9.54
CA SER A 87 -3.69 -21.90 -10.27
C SER A 87 -4.99 -21.93 -9.48
N VAL A 88 -4.91 -22.13 -8.15
CA VAL A 88 -6.05 -22.11 -7.24
C VAL A 88 -6.62 -20.69 -7.14
N LEU A 89 -5.75 -19.68 -7.06
CA LEU A 89 -6.18 -18.27 -7.07
C LEU A 89 -6.90 -17.91 -8.37
N ASN A 90 -6.40 -18.35 -9.52
CA ASN A 90 -7.08 -18.13 -10.81
C ASN A 90 -8.46 -18.81 -10.87
N SER A 91 -8.62 -20.01 -10.31
CA SER A 91 -9.93 -20.66 -10.20
C SER A 91 -10.88 -19.91 -9.26
N VAL A 92 -10.40 -19.35 -8.16
CA VAL A 92 -11.20 -18.54 -7.22
C VAL A 92 -11.65 -17.22 -7.87
N ILE A 93 -10.78 -16.57 -8.65
CA ILE A 93 -11.15 -15.39 -9.47
C ILE A 93 -12.19 -15.78 -10.53
N SER A 94 -12.02 -16.93 -11.18
CA SER A 94 -12.95 -17.44 -12.20
C SER A 94 -14.33 -17.84 -11.65
N LEU A 95 -14.46 -18.09 -10.34
CA LEU A 95 -15.74 -18.41 -9.67
C LEU A 95 -16.58 -17.16 -9.35
N GLY A 96 -16.12 -15.96 -9.74
CA GLY A 96 -16.95 -14.74 -9.66
C GLY A 96 -17.24 -14.27 -8.24
N LEU A 97 -16.38 -14.60 -7.27
CA LEU A 97 -16.53 -14.23 -5.86
C LEU A 97 -16.31 -12.73 -5.57
N GLY A 98 -16.58 -11.84 -6.54
CA GLY A 98 -16.58 -10.38 -6.35
C GLY A 98 -15.23 -9.76 -5.98
N LEU A 99 -14.15 -10.55 -6.03
CA LEU A 99 -12.80 -10.01 -6.04
C LEU A 99 -12.49 -9.64 -7.49
N ASP A 100 -13.05 -8.51 -7.94
CA ASP A 100 -12.70 -7.83 -9.20
C ASP A 100 -11.26 -7.30 -9.14
N ILE A 101 -10.29 -8.20 -8.90
CA ILE A 101 -8.94 -8.06 -9.41
C ILE A 101 -9.01 -8.63 -10.83
N LEU A 102 -9.82 -7.98 -11.67
CA LEU A 102 -9.63 -8.12 -13.09
C LEU A 102 -8.23 -7.54 -13.33
N PRO A 103 -7.28 -8.28 -13.93
CA PRO A 103 -6.24 -7.61 -14.69
C PRO A 103 -6.99 -7.02 -15.87
N GLU A 104 -7.63 -5.86 -15.66
CA GLU A 104 -8.00 -5.00 -16.75
C GLU A 104 -6.65 -4.75 -17.43
N SER A 105 -6.41 -5.47 -18.51
CA SER A 105 -5.16 -5.40 -19.22
C SER A 105 -5.11 -3.97 -19.71
N PHE A 106 -4.38 -3.12 -19.00
CA PHE A 106 -3.95 -1.78 -19.41
C PHE A 106 -3.01 -1.87 -20.63
N ASP A 107 -3.24 -2.83 -21.52
CA ASP A 107 -2.55 -3.04 -22.78
C ASP A 107 -3.15 -2.14 -23.88
N SER A 108 -3.76 -1.03 -23.45
CA SER A 108 -4.11 0.08 -24.34
C SER A 108 -2.82 0.72 -24.85
N GLN A 109 -2.80 1.04 -26.14
CA GLN A 109 -1.70 1.77 -26.77
C GLN A 109 -1.40 3.08 -26.04
N GLU A 110 -2.42 3.72 -25.47
CA GLU A 110 -2.31 4.95 -24.70
C GLU A 110 -1.52 4.73 -23.40
N ALA A 111 -1.82 3.68 -22.65
CA ALA A 111 -1.09 3.34 -21.42
C ALA A 111 0.39 3.08 -21.68
N LYS A 112 0.73 2.44 -22.82
CA LYS A 112 2.13 2.25 -23.25
C LYS A 112 2.83 3.58 -23.53
N GLN A 113 2.17 4.51 -24.21
CA GLN A 113 2.71 5.84 -24.49
C GLN A 113 2.90 6.66 -23.20
N PHE A 114 1.94 6.58 -22.26
CA PHE A 114 2.06 7.20 -20.95
C PHE A 114 3.26 6.65 -20.17
N GLN A 115 3.40 5.31 -20.12
CA GLN A 115 4.53 4.68 -19.46
C GLN A 115 5.86 5.09 -20.10
N GLN A 116 5.93 5.12 -21.43
CA GLN A 116 7.12 5.58 -22.13
C GLN A 116 7.49 7.03 -21.74
N LYS A 117 6.52 7.96 -21.71
CA LYS A 117 6.77 9.34 -21.29
C LYS A 117 7.24 9.44 -19.83
N LEU A 118 6.72 8.59 -18.94
CA LEU A 118 7.18 8.52 -17.55
C LEU A 118 8.62 8.01 -17.46
N ASP A 119 8.96 6.98 -18.25
CA ASP A 119 10.32 6.43 -18.30
C ASP A 119 11.30 7.48 -18.84
N GLU A 120 10.93 8.19 -19.92
CA GLU A 120 11.69 9.32 -20.46
C GLU A 120 11.89 10.42 -19.42
N THR A 121 10.82 10.78 -18.68
CA THR A 121 10.90 11.80 -17.61
C THR A 121 11.81 11.34 -16.46
N THR A 122 11.81 10.04 -16.15
CA THR A 122 12.70 9.45 -15.14
C THR A 122 14.17 9.52 -15.54
N VAL A 123 14.48 9.39 -16.84
CA VAL A 123 15.83 9.64 -17.37
C VAL A 123 16.20 11.11 -17.22
N LEU A 124 15.33 12.03 -17.66
CA LEU A 124 15.59 13.47 -17.58
C LEU A 124 15.82 13.95 -16.15
N LEU A 125 15.07 13.41 -15.17
CA LEU A 125 15.26 13.70 -13.75
C LEU A 125 16.62 13.21 -13.23
N ARG A 126 17.08 12.04 -13.68
CA ARG A 126 18.42 11.54 -13.32
C ARG A 126 19.52 12.43 -13.89
N ASP A 127 19.40 12.82 -15.16
CA ASP A 127 20.36 13.70 -15.82
C ASP A 127 20.37 15.11 -15.20
N LEU A 128 19.19 15.63 -14.82
CA LEU A 128 19.05 16.91 -14.13
C LEU A 128 19.72 16.86 -12.75
N HIS A 129 19.47 15.80 -11.99
CA HIS A 129 20.10 15.58 -10.71
C HIS A 129 21.63 15.42 -10.84
N GLU A 130 22.12 14.73 -11.87
CA GLU A 130 23.55 14.63 -12.15
C GLU A 130 24.17 16.00 -12.44
N ALA A 131 23.56 16.80 -13.32
CA ALA A 131 24.03 18.15 -13.62
C ALA A 131 24.02 19.07 -12.38
N GLN A 132 23.00 18.95 -11.53
CA GLN A 132 22.94 19.64 -10.23
C GLN A 132 24.04 19.18 -9.29
N ARG A 133 24.29 17.86 -9.21
CA ARG A 133 25.34 17.28 -8.38
C ARG A 133 26.74 17.68 -8.85
N GLU A 134 26.98 17.76 -10.14
CA GLU A 134 28.25 18.25 -10.70
C GLU A 134 28.50 19.70 -10.27
N ARG A 135 27.49 20.57 -10.38
CA ARG A 135 27.61 21.98 -9.98
C ARG A 135 27.75 22.16 -8.46
N LEU A 136 26.88 21.51 -7.68
CA LEU A 136 26.83 21.66 -6.22
C LEU A 136 27.92 20.85 -5.50
N GLY A 137 28.41 19.78 -6.13
CA GLY A 137 29.50 18.93 -5.64
C GLY A 137 30.89 19.43 -6.01
N ALA A 138 31.01 20.44 -6.88
CA ALA A 138 32.26 21.14 -7.13
C ALA A 138 32.77 21.84 -5.85
N LYS A 139 34.08 22.18 -5.83
CA LYS A 139 34.74 22.77 -4.64
C LYS A 139 33.91 23.93 -4.08
N GLN A 140 33.40 23.74 -2.85
CA GLN A 140 32.46 24.67 -2.25
C GLN A 140 33.07 26.07 -2.11
N PRO A 141 32.35 27.13 -2.53
CA PRO A 141 32.83 28.49 -2.37
C PRO A 141 32.97 28.84 -0.87
N PRO A 142 33.94 29.70 -0.49
CA PRO A 142 34.19 30.06 0.91
C PRO A 142 32.98 30.65 1.64
N ASN A 143 32.00 31.18 0.89
CA ASN A 143 30.78 31.78 1.41
C ASN A 143 29.56 31.06 0.79
N MET A 144 28.74 30.41 1.63
CA MET A 144 27.50 29.73 1.21
C MET A 144 26.44 30.66 0.61
N ILE A 145 26.54 31.97 0.83
CA ILE A 145 25.68 32.99 0.20
C ILE A 145 25.88 33.03 -1.33
N CYS A 146 27.03 32.60 -1.83
CA CYS A 146 27.35 32.62 -3.26
C CYS A 146 27.23 31.22 -3.87
N LEU A 147 26.02 30.65 -3.88
CA LEU A 147 25.77 29.44 -4.67
C LEU A 147 25.97 29.73 -6.15
N LEU A 148 26.63 28.82 -6.86
CA LEU A 148 26.74 28.90 -8.32
C LEU A 148 25.33 28.87 -8.93
N ALA A 149 25.07 29.81 -9.84
CA ALA A 149 23.82 29.84 -10.58
C ALA A 149 23.62 28.53 -11.37
N PRO A 150 22.36 28.12 -11.62
CA PRO A 150 22.08 26.97 -12.48
C PRO A 150 22.74 27.11 -13.86
N THR A 151 23.32 26.01 -14.33
CA THR A 151 23.92 25.89 -15.66
C THR A 151 22.83 25.84 -16.75
N ALA A 152 23.20 26.21 -17.98
CA ALA A 152 22.29 26.13 -19.12
C ALA A 152 21.73 24.70 -19.33
N LYS A 153 22.55 23.66 -19.10
CA LYS A 153 22.14 22.25 -19.16
C LYS A 153 21.06 21.94 -18.12
N GLU A 154 21.24 22.37 -16.86
CA GLU A 154 20.22 22.20 -15.81
C GLU A 154 18.90 22.89 -16.20
N LEU A 155 18.98 24.10 -16.76
CA LEU A 155 17.79 24.87 -17.13
C LEU A 155 17.00 24.20 -18.26
N GLN A 156 17.68 23.69 -19.30
CA GLN A 156 17.06 22.94 -20.39
C GLN A 156 16.44 21.62 -19.92
N LEU A 157 17.13 20.88 -19.05
CA LEU A 157 16.60 19.63 -18.49
C LEU A 157 15.38 19.89 -17.60
N ALA A 158 15.41 20.95 -16.78
CA ALA A 158 14.28 21.34 -15.94
C ALA A 158 13.05 21.77 -16.76
N GLU A 159 13.26 22.53 -17.84
CA GLU A 159 12.20 22.91 -18.76
C GLU A 159 11.54 21.68 -19.40
N LYS A 160 12.36 20.74 -19.90
CA LYS A 160 11.86 19.51 -20.52
C LYS A 160 11.12 18.60 -19.54
N VAL A 161 11.61 18.46 -18.30
CA VAL A 161 10.90 17.74 -17.23
C VAL A 161 9.55 18.40 -16.95
N THR A 162 9.53 19.73 -16.82
CA THR A 162 8.31 20.49 -16.52
C THR A 162 7.29 20.35 -17.64
N GLU A 163 7.72 20.45 -18.90
CA GLU A 163 6.85 20.28 -20.07
C GLU A 163 6.24 18.86 -20.11
N ASN A 164 7.06 17.82 -19.94
CA ASN A 164 6.57 16.44 -19.94
C ASN A 164 5.57 16.18 -18.81
N LEU A 165 5.89 16.61 -17.58
CA LEU A 165 4.97 16.45 -16.46
C LEU A 165 3.69 17.26 -16.66
N ALA A 166 3.76 18.48 -17.20
CA ALA A 166 2.58 19.29 -17.53
C ALA A 166 1.68 18.59 -18.57
N GLN A 167 2.27 17.98 -19.60
CA GLN A 167 1.53 17.21 -20.61
C GLN A 167 0.89 15.93 -20.04
N LEU A 168 1.54 15.25 -19.09
CA LEU A 168 0.99 14.06 -18.45
C LEU A 168 -0.16 14.41 -17.49
N THR A 169 0.04 15.46 -16.70
CA THR A 169 -0.91 15.91 -15.68
C THR A 169 -2.11 16.67 -16.24
N SER A 170 -2.02 17.22 -17.46
CA SER A 170 -3.15 17.88 -18.13
C SER A 170 -4.26 16.91 -18.55
N GLN A 171 -3.97 15.61 -18.59
CA GLN A 171 -4.88 14.55 -19.00
C GLN A 171 -5.64 13.93 -17.82
N VAL A 172 -5.33 14.34 -16.59
CA VAL A 172 -5.93 13.82 -15.35
C VAL A 172 -6.42 14.98 -14.48
N THR A 173 -7.29 14.69 -13.52
CA THR A 173 -7.72 15.75 -12.60
C THR A 173 -6.62 16.01 -11.57
N PRO A 174 -6.49 17.25 -11.04
CA PRO A 174 -5.49 17.55 -10.01
C PRO A 174 -5.59 16.66 -8.77
N GLY A 175 -6.80 16.16 -8.45
CA GLY A 175 -7.04 15.25 -7.33
C GLY A 175 -6.45 13.85 -7.52
N ASP A 176 -6.24 13.41 -8.77
CA ASP A 176 -5.65 12.11 -9.09
C ASP A 176 -4.13 12.12 -8.89
N VAL A 177 -3.51 13.30 -9.03
CA VAL A 177 -2.05 13.48 -8.93
C VAL A 177 -1.61 13.82 -7.51
N SER A 178 -2.44 14.53 -6.74
CA SER A 178 -2.08 15.06 -5.43
C SER A 178 -3.21 14.95 -4.43
N SER A 179 -2.91 14.33 -3.28
CA SER A 179 -3.84 14.27 -2.15
C SER A 179 -3.78 15.54 -1.29
N LEU A 180 -4.87 15.88 -0.59
CA LEU A 180 -4.92 16.98 0.38
C LEU A 180 -3.81 16.88 1.43
N TYR A 181 -3.46 15.66 1.85
CA TYR A 181 -2.35 15.41 2.75
C TYR A 181 -1.01 15.75 2.10
N GLY A 182 -0.76 15.29 0.88
CA GLY A 182 0.47 15.58 0.12
C GLY A 182 0.68 17.07 -0.10
N ILE A 183 -0.37 17.81 -0.46
CA ILE A 183 -0.32 19.27 -0.62
C ILE A 183 0.02 19.95 0.70
N ARG A 184 -0.65 19.59 1.80
CA ARG A 184 -0.34 20.14 3.13
C ARG A 184 1.11 19.87 3.52
N LYS A 185 1.61 18.66 3.28
CA LYS A 185 3.02 18.30 3.51
C LYS A 185 3.98 19.14 2.69
N ALA A 186 3.71 19.33 1.40
CA ALA A 186 4.52 20.17 0.52
C ALA A 186 4.54 21.65 0.96
N MET A 187 3.43 22.13 1.50
CA MET A 187 3.30 23.49 2.07
C MET A 187 3.90 23.63 3.48
N GLY A 188 4.49 22.57 4.04
CA GLY A 188 5.01 22.58 5.42
C GLY A 188 3.93 22.60 6.50
N ILE A 189 2.67 22.31 6.16
CA ILE A 189 1.53 22.27 7.09
C ILE A 189 1.47 20.88 7.72
N SER A 190 1.83 20.78 9.00
CA SER A 190 1.56 19.59 9.81
C SER A 190 0.17 19.70 10.42
N VAL A 191 -0.77 18.85 10.00
CA VAL A 191 -2.01 18.63 10.75
C VAL A 191 -1.63 17.86 12.02
N PRO A 192 -1.95 18.36 13.22
CA PRO A 192 -1.82 17.58 14.43
C PRO A 192 -2.54 16.24 14.25
N HIS A 193 -1.88 15.14 14.58
CA HIS A 193 -2.54 13.84 14.61
C HIS A 193 -3.61 13.90 15.70
N GLU A 194 -4.86 14.13 15.34
CA GLU A 194 -6.01 13.90 16.23
C GLU A 194 -5.97 12.41 16.62
N PRO A 195 -5.69 12.05 17.88
CA PRO A 195 -5.94 10.69 18.33
C PRO A 195 -7.43 10.43 18.13
N ALA A 196 -7.75 9.31 17.49
CA ALA A 196 -9.10 8.92 17.15
C ALA A 196 -9.93 8.57 18.40
N GLU A 197 -10.19 9.53 19.30
CA GLU A 197 -11.19 9.44 20.37
C GLU A 197 -11.67 10.85 20.74
N GLY A 198 -12.83 11.27 20.21
CA GLY A 198 -13.43 12.53 20.63
C GLY A 198 -14.46 13.12 19.67
N ILE A 199 -15.66 12.53 19.65
CA ILE A 199 -16.96 13.21 19.49
C ILE A 199 -17.05 14.26 18.38
N TYR A 200 -17.75 13.90 17.30
CA TYR A 200 -18.41 14.82 16.39
C TYR A 200 -19.23 15.86 17.19
N THR A 201 -18.69 17.05 17.41
CA THR A 201 -19.54 18.24 17.59
C THR A 201 -19.86 18.77 16.20
N HIS A 202 -20.98 18.27 15.73
CA HIS A 202 -21.76 18.77 14.62
C HIS A 202 -21.92 20.30 14.74
N LEU A 203 -21.11 21.10 14.03
CA LEU A 203 -21.33 22.54 13.88
C LEU A 203 -22.48 22.79 12.90
N THR A 204 -23.69 22.35 13.28
CA THR A 204 -24.92 22.92 12.75
C THR A 204 -25.85 23.19 13.93
N THR A 205 -25.83 24.41 14.44
CA THR A 205 -27.01 25.15 14.88
C THR A 205 -26.54 26.38 15.66
N VAL A 206 -26.69 27.54 15.03
CA VAL A 206 -27.05 28.87 15.55
C VAL A 206 -27.10 29.67 14.25
N GLY A 207 -28.27 29.83 13.65
CA GLY A 207 -29.21 30.84 14.11
C GLY A 207 -28.95 32.07 13.23
N ALA A 208 -29.86 32.30 12.29
CA ALA A 208 -29.81 33.42 11.37
C ALA A 208 -29.74 34.74 12.12
N GLU A 209 -28.67 35.52 11.92
CA GLU A 209 -28.73 36.98 12.01
C GLU A 209 -27.90 37.58 10.88
N GLN A 210 -28.64 38.17 9.95
CA GLN A 210 -28.18 39.08 8.92
C GLN A 210 -27.58 40.32 9.58
N LEU A 211 -26.32 40.60 9.29
CA LEU A 211 -25.74 41.93 9.49
C LEU A 211 -24.99 42.31 8.21
N ASP A 212 -25.68 43.10 7.40
CA ASP A 212 -25.09 43.91 6.35
C ASP A 212 -24.02 44.82 6.97
N SER A 213 -22.77 44.67 6.53
CA SER A 213 -21.71 45.64 6.78
C SER A 213 -21.04 45.99 5.45
N VAL A 214 -21.53 47.10 4.91
CA VAL A 214 -20.92 47.88 3.84
C VAL A 214 -19.47 48.20 4.20
N CYS A 215 -18.51 47.69 3.41
CA CYS A 215 -17.14 48.17 3.40
C CYS A 215 -17.02 49.33 2.41
N THR A 216 -17.18 50.56 2.90
CA THR A 216 -16.65 51.76 2.23
C THR A 216 -15.15 51.80 2.46
N GLY A 217 -14.36 51.31 1.50
CA GLY A 217 -12.93 51.59 1.43
C GLY A 217 -12.74 52.99 0.85
N SER A 218 -12.33 53.94 1.69
CA SER A 218 -11.87 55.26 1.26
C SER A 218 -10.51 55.09 0.62
N ASP A 219 -10.42 55.42 -0.68
CA ASP A 219 -9.15 55.61 -1.38
C ASP A 219 -8.46 56.83 -0.80
N ASP A 220 -7.23 56.68 -0.31
CA ASP A 220 -6.28 57.79 -0.24
C ASP A 220 -4.93 57.32 -0.76
N VAL A 221 -4.69 57.69 -2.02
CA VAL A 221 -3.42 57.66 -2.72
C VAL A 221 -2.60 58.84 -2.23
N SER A 222 -1.52 58.60 -1.48
CA SER A 222 -0.48 59.61 -1.28
C SER A 222 0.69 59.33 -2.22
N ALA A 223 0.68 60.06 -3.33
CA ALA A 223 1.82 60.24 -4.21
C ALA A 223 2.91 61.03 -3.48
N ILE A 224 4.13 60.47 -3.44
CA ILE A 224 5.33 61.21 -3.04
C ILE A 224 5.90 61.86 -4.30
N THR A 225 5.98 63.18 -4.32
CA THR A 225 6.82 63.92 -5.27
C THR A 225 7.38 65.17 -4.58
N VAL A 226 8.66 65.41 -4.91
CA VAL A 226 9.58 66.52 -4.57
C VAL A 226 10.36 66.34 -3.27
#